data_AF-A0A559RNJ7-F1
#
_entry.id   AF-A0A559RNJ7-F1
#
_cell.length_a   1.000
_cell.length_b   1.000
_cell.length_c   1.000
_cell.angle_alpha   90.00
_cell.angle_beta   90.00
_cell.angle_gamma   90.00
#
_symmetry.space_group_name_H-M   'P 1'
#
loop_
_entity.id
_entity.type
_entity.pdbx_description
1 polymer ?
#
loop_
_entity_poly.entity_id
_entity_poly.type
_entity_poly.pdbx_seq_one_letter_code
_entity_poly.pdbx_strand_id
1 'polypeptide(L)'
;MQKIYLCLILASTLLSCSADDEKVSEVSILVANESLYDFKNVIVNSASGTKDFENIDSQDSSPYQVFESAYRYAFIELQIDGKTYTMQPIDYVGETPLEDGFYTYIINANDSQDQYGKLSLTLRND
;
A
#
# COMPACT_ATOMS: atom_id res chain seq x y z
N MET A 1 -45.11 -43.03 20.88
CA MET A 1 -44.87 -43.90 19.71
C MET A 1 -44.63 -42.94 18.52
N GLN A 2 -43.55 -42.89 17.75
CA GLN A 2 -42.44 -43.80 17.50
C GLN A 2 -41.40 -43.07 16.60
N LYS A 3 -40.13 -43.04 17.03
CA LYS A 3 -38.85 -43.10 16.29
C LYS A 3 -38.46 -42.02 15.23
N ILE A 4 -37.44 -41.22 15.61
CA ILE A 4 -36.14 -40.91 14.97
C ILE A 4 -35.92 -41.35 13.50
N TYR A 5 -35.36 -40.44 12.67
CA TYR A 5 -34.11 -40.58 11.87
C TYR A 5 -33.63 -39.16 11.48
N LEU A 6 -32.59 -38.59 12.11
CA LEU A 6 -31.19 -38.55 11.67
C LEU A 6 -30.99 -38.64 10.13
N CYS A 7 -30.68 -37.52 9.48
CA CYS A 7 -29.77 -37.51 8.34
C CYS A 7 -28.97 -36.21 8.33
N LEU A 8 -27.75 -36.33 8.84
CA LEU A 8 -26.69 -35.35 8.86
C LEU A 8 -26.22 -35.15 7.41
N ILE A 9 -26.50 -34.00 6.79
CA ILE A 9 -25.81 -33.60 5.56
C ILE A 9 -24.93 -32.42 5.92
N LEU A 10 -23.76 -32.75 6.45
CA LEU A 10 -22.61 -31.88 6.55
C LEU A 10 -22.09 -31.68 5.11
N ALA A 11 -22.63 -30.69 4.40
CA ALA A 11 -22.07 -30.25 3.13
C ALA A 11 -20.82 -29.42 3.46
N SER A 12 -19.73 -30.11 3.78
CA SER A 12 -18.39 -29.55 3.84
C SER A 12 -17.98 -29.20 2.41
N THR A 13 -18.39 -28.02 1.93
CA THR A 13 -17.78 -27.44 0.74
C THR A 13 -16.36 -27.08 1.13
N LEU A 14 -15.42 -27.94 0.73
CA LEU A 14 -14.00 -27.63 0.71
C LEU A 14 -13.85 -26.40 -0.19
N LEU A 15 -13.65 -25.24 0.43
CA LEU A 15 -13.10 -24.07 -0.24
C LEU A 15 -11.68 -24.46 -0.66
N SER A 16 -11.56 -25.09 -1.82
CA SER A 16 -10.31 -25.18 -2.56
C SER A 16 -10.02 -23.79 -3.09
N CYS A 17 -9.49 -22.92 -2.24
CA CYS A 17 -8.80 -21.73 -2.70
C CYS A 17 -7.45 -22.23 -3.23
N SER A 18 -7.44 -22.64 -4.51
CA SER A 18 -6.17 -22.79 -5.21
C SER A 18 -5.66 -21.36 -5.40
N ALA A 19 -4.67 -20.97 -4.60
CA ALA A 19 -3.85 -19.82 -4.92
C ALA A 19 -3.05 -20.23 -6.15
N ASP A 20 -3.58 -19.93 -7.34
CA ASP A 20 -2.74 -19.90 -8.53
C ASP A 20 -1.67 -18.85 -8.24
N ASP A 21 -0.40 -19.28 -8.24
CA ASP A 21 0.76 -18.39 -8.22
C ASP A 21 0.74 -17.59 -9.54
N GLU A 22 -0.14 -16.60 -9.62
CA GLU A 22 -0.12 -15.63 -10.70
C GLU A 22 1.23 -14.93 -10.63
N LYS A 23 2.06 -15.17 -11.64
CA LYS A 23 3.28 -14.40 -11.84
C LYS A 23 2.89 -12.94 -11.97
N VAL A 24 3.14 -12.18 -10.92
CA VAL A 24 3.08 -10.72 -10.95
C VAL A 24 4.05 -10.27 -12.03
N SER A 25 3.52 -9.64 -13.08
CA SER A 25 4.30 -9.16 -14.23
C SER A 25 4.56 -7.66 -14.16
N GLU A 26 4.23 -7.03 -13.04
CA GLU A 26 4.27 -5.58 -12.83
C GLU A 26 4.60 -5.26 -11.37
N VAL A 27 4.95 -4.01 -11.07
CA VAL A 27 5.23 -3.58 -9.70
C VAL A 27 3.92 -3.14 -9.05
N SER A 28 3.45 -3.87 -8.05
CA SER A 28 2.23 -3.54 -7.30
C SER A 28 2.59 -2.90 -5.97
N ILE A 29 2.14 -1.67 -5.74
CA ILE A 29 2.48 -0.89 -4.55
C ILE A 29 1.22 -0.50 -3.79
N LEU A 30 1.18 -0.77 -2.50
CA LEU A 30 0.26 -0.11 -1.57
C LEU A 30 0.99 0.92 -0.71
N VAL A 31 0.23 1.81 -0.09
CA VAL A 31 0.75 2.80 0.86
C VAL A 31 0.22 2.47 2.25
N ALA A 32 1.13 2.30 3.21
CA ALA A 32 0.78 2.12 4.61
C ALA A 32 1.06 3.41 5.39
N ASN A 33 0.05 3.90 6.10
CA ASN A 33 0.18 4.99 7.05
C ASN A 33 0.51 4.43 8.43
N GLU A 34 1.78 4.41 8.79
CA GLU A 34 2.23 3.97 10.13
C GLU A 34 2.33 5.13 11.13
N SER A 35 1.74 6.29 10.82
CA SER A 35 1.70 7.44 11.71
C SER A 35 0.40 7.51 12.52
N LEU A 36 0.34 8.43 13.48
CA LEU A 36 -0.87 8.73 14.26
C LEU A 36 -1.79 9.78 13.60
N TYR A 37 -1.46 10.20 12.38
CA TYR A 37 -2.19 11.24 11.65
C TYR A 37 -2.98 10.62 10.52
N ASP A 38 -4.17 11.13 10.24
CA ASP A 38 -4.88 10.77 9.01
C ASP A 38 -4.21 11.44 7.81
N PHE A 39 -3.96 10.65 6.76
CA PHE A 39 -3.49 11.18 5.49
C PHE A 39 -4.67 11.40 4.56
N LYS A 40 -4.74 12.58 3.94
CA LYS A 40 -5.76 12.92 2.95
C LYS A 40 -5.10 13.27 1.61
N ASN A 41 -5.77 12.96 0.51
CA ASN A 41 -5.31 13.23 -0.85
C ASN A 41 -3.87 12.73 -1.11
N VAL A 42 -3.61 11.44 -0.84
CA VAL A 42 -2.27 10.85 -0.95
C VAL A 42 -1.92 10.65 -2.42
N ILE A 43 -0.94 11.41 -2.90
CA ILE A 43 -0.40 11.30 -4.25
C ILE A 43 1.01 10.71 -4.19
N VAL A 44 1.25 9.68 -5.01
CA VAL A 44 2.57 9.06 -5.17
C VAL A 44 2.98 9.18 -6.64
N ASN A 45 4.16 9.74 -6.89
CA ASN A 45 4.77 9.80 -8.21
C ASN A 45 6.07 9.01 -8.22
N SER A 46 6.08 7.95 -9.02
CA SER A 46 7.23 7.08 -9.25
C SER A 46 7.59 7.05 -10.74
N ALA A 47 8.57 6.22 -11.12
CA ALA A 47 9.18 6.23 -12.45
C ALA A 47 8.16 6.21 -13.61
N SER A 48 7.12 5.38 -13.50
CA SER A 48 6.08 5.25 -14.54
C SER A 48 4.88 6.19 -14.37
N GLY A 49 4.90 7.13 -13.42
CA GLY A 49 3.90 8.19 -13.29
C GLY A 49 3.29 8.36 -11.90
N THR A 50 2.22 9.16 -11.88
CA THR A 50 1.51 9.60 -10.67
C THR A 50 0.25 8.78 -10.43
N LYS A 51 0.02 8.38 -9.17
CA LYS A 51 -1.21 7.73 -8.72
C LYS A 51 -1.78 8.37 -7.46
N ASP A 52 -3.10 8.33 -7.36
CA ASP A 52 -3.88 8.81 -6.22
C ASP A 52 -4.28 7.59 -5.36
N PHE A 53 -3.85 7.59 -4.11
CA PHE A 53 -4.12 6.58 -3.10
C PHE A 53 -5.22 6.99 -2.12
N GLU A 54 -5.95 8.06 -2.44
CA GLU A 54 -7.08 8.60 -1.71
C GLU A 54 -6.71 8.99 -0.27
N ASN A 55 -7.64 8.80 0.66
CA ASN A 55 -7.45 9.04 2.07
C ASN A 55 -7.03 7.73 2.75
N ILE A 56 -6.04 7.81 3.63
CA ILE A 56 -5.56 6.67 4.42
C ILE A 56 -5.60 7.08 5.88
N ASP A 57 -6.47 6.44 6.64
CA ASP A 57 -6.60 6.73 8.06
C ASP A 57 -5.34 6.32 8.83
N SER A 58 -5.16 6.89 10.02
CA SER A 58 -4.04 6.57 10.91
C SER A 58 -3.96 5.06 11.15
N GLN A 59 -2.75 4.49 11.03
CA GLN A 59 -2.47 3.05 11.21
C GLN A 59 -3.16 2.12 10.20
N ASP A 60 -3.54 2.62 9.01
CA ASP A 60 -4.19 1.85 7.96
C ASP A 60 -3.39 1.85 6.64
N SER A 61 -3.85 1.10 5.64
CA SER A 61 -3.24 0.98 4.33
C SER A 61 -4.24 1.12 3.19
N SER A 62 -3.77 1.66 2.06
CA SER A 62 -4.53 1.66 0.81
C SER A 62 -4.53 0.29 0.12
N PRO A 63 -5.41 0.08 -0.86
CA PRO A 63 -5.28 -1.04 -1.80
C PRO A 63 -4.01 -0.92 -2.66
N TYR A 64 -3.53 -2.06 -3.17
CA TYR A 64 -2.45 -2.09 -4.15
C TYR A 64 -2.83 -1.36 -5.44
N GLN A 65 -1.86 -0.65 -6.00
CA GLN A 65 -1.93 -0.08 -7.34
C GLN A 65 -0.70 -0.48 -8.16
N VAL A 66 -0.95 -0.77 -9.43
CA VAL A 66 0.05 -1.27 -10.38
C VAL A 66 0.83 -0.13 -11.02
N PHE A 67 2.15 -0.21 -10.99
CA PHE A 67 3.11 0.64 -11.70
C PHE A 67 3.85 -0.18 -12.76
N GLU A 68 4.05 0.39 -13.95
CA GLU A 68 4.94 -0.21 -14.96
C GLU A 68 6.40 -0.21 -14.49
N SER A 69 6.78 0.78 -13.67
CA SER A 69 8.10 0.87 -13.06
C SER A 69 8.05 1.78 -11.83
N ALA A 70 8.75 1.37 -10.77
CA ALA A 70 8.89 2.17 -9.55
C ALA A 70 10.28 2.00 -8.93
N TYR A 71 10.63 2.86 -7.98
CA TYR A 71 11.90 2.83 -7.26
C TYR A 71 11.68 2.61 -5.76
N ARG A 72 12.75 2.47 -4.99
CA ARG A 72 12.66 2.31 -3.53
C ARG A 72 12.16 3.54 -2.79
N TYR A 73 12.21 4.69 -3.46
CA TYR A 73 11.65 5.95 -3.00
C TYR A 73 10.84 6.60 -4.12
N ALA A 74 9.90 7.44 -3.74
CA ALA A 74 9.00 8.12 -4.65
C ALA A 74 8.78 9.55 -4.18
N PHE A 75 8.34 10.41 -5.09
CA PHE A 75 7.71 11.66 -4.68
C PHE A 75 6.37 11.34 -4.02
N ILE A 76 6.10 11.95 -2.87
CA ILE A 76 4.86 11.79 -2.13
C ILE A 76 4.34 13.16 -1.75
N GLU A 77 3.07 13.42 -2.01
CA GLU A 77 2.34 14.59 -1.51
C GLU A 77 1.09 14.11 -0.80
N LEU A 78 0.83 14.63 0.40
CA LEU A 78 -0.38 14.33 1.16
C LEU A 78 -0.75 15.50 2.06
N GLN A 79 -1.96 15.46 2.61
CA GLN A 79 -2.44 16.45 3.58
C GLN A 79 -2.64 15.83 4.96
N ILE A 80 -2.22 16.56 5.99
CA ILE A 80 -2.53 16.28 7.41
C ILE A 80 -3.14 17.57 7.98
N ASP A 81 -4.33 17.47 8.57
CA ASP A 81 -5.07 18.61 9.12
C ASP A 81 -5.22 19.79 8.13
N GLY A 82 -5.42 19.47 6.84
CA GLY A 82 -5.58 20.46 5.76
C GLY A 82 -4.29 21.17 5.33
N LYS A 83 -3.11 20.76 5.85
CA LYS A 83 -1.80 21.25 5.40
C LYS A 83 -1.11 20.23 4.51
N THR A 84 -0.55 20.68 3.40
CA THR A 84 0.23 19.85 2.48
C THR A 84 1.64 19.59 3.00
N TYR A 85 2.06 18.33 2.94
CA TYR A 85 3.41 17.87 3.20
C TYR A 85 3.92 17.08 2.01
N THR A 86 5.22 17.17 1.77
CA THR A 86 5.82 16.62 0.56
C THR A 86 7.12 15.91 0.92
N MET A 87 7.31 14.72 0.35
CA MET A 87 8.60 14.06 0.29
C MET A 87 9.05 14.02 -1.15
N GLN A 88 10.29 14.44 -1.40
CA GLN A 88 10.88 14.36 -2.74
C GLN A 88 12.31 13.81 -2.64
N PRO A 89 12.65 12.81 -3.46
CA PRO A 89 14.04 12.43 -3.67
C PRO A 89 14.83 13.59 -4.29
N ILE A 90 16.12 13.71 -3.95
CA ILE A 90 16.99 14.72 -4.56
C ILE A 90 17.28 14.36 -6.03
N ASP A 91 17.59 13.09 -6.27
CA ASP A 91 17.69 12.48 -7.60
C ASP A 91 17.45 10.96 -7.51
N TYR A 92 17.32 10.31 -8.67
CA TYR A 92 17.24 8.85 -8.80
C TYR A 92 18.54 8.27 -9.40
N VAL A 93 19.64 9.02 -9.39
CA VAL A 93 20.86 8.64 -10.11
C VAL A 93 21.50 7.43 -9.42
N GLY A 94 21.61 6.32 -10.16
CA GLY A 94 22.17 5.07 -9.65
C GLY A 94 21.14 4.14 -8.98
N GLU A 95 19.86 4.52 -8.96
CA GLU A 95 18.81 3.59 -8.55
C GLU A 95 18.55 2.53 -9.62
N THR A 96 18.15 1.35 -9.15
CA THR A 96 17.62 0.27 -9.98
C THR A 96 16.11 0.21 -9.78
N PRO A 97 15.30 0.13 -10.85
CA PRO A 97 13.88 -0.11 -10.73
C PRO A 97 13.60 -1.36 -9.88
N LEU A 98 12.46 -1.34 -9.17
CA LEU A 98 11.97 -2.52 -8.47
C LEU A 98 11.69 -3.65 -9.47
N GLU A 99 11.97 -4.88 -9.07
CA GLU A 99 11.52 -6.07 -9.80
C GLU A 99 10.01 -6.24 -9.66
N ASP A 100 9.37 -6.93 -10.60
CA ASP A 100 7.94 -7.24 -10.53
C ASP A 100 7.62 -7.95 -9.20
N GLY A 101 6.54 -7.52 -8.54
CA GLY A 101 6.21 -8.02 -7.20
C GLY A 101 5.32 -7.06 -6.41
N PHE A 102 5.06 -7.44 -5.16
CA PHE A 102 4.26 -6.66 -4.22
C PHE A 102 5.15 -5.92 -3.23
N TYR A 103 4.87 -4.63 -3.07
CA TYR A 103 5.62 -3.78 -2.17
C TYR A 103 4.69 -2.85 -1.39
N THR A 104 5.17 -2.46 -0.21
CA THR A 104 4.53 -1.48 0.65
C THR A 104 5.45 -0.26 0.80
N TYR A 105 4.94 0.91 0.40
CA TYR A 105 5.49 2.20 0.82
C TYR A 105 4.96 2.54 2.20
N ILE A 106 5.79 2.32 3.21
CA ILE A 106 5.49 2.67 4.60
C ILE A 106 5.82 4.14 4.80
N ILE A 107 4.79 4.95 5.02
CA ILE A 107 4.93 6.37 5.31
C ILE A 107 4.72 6.59 6.82
N ASN A 108 5.67 7.30 7.42
CA ASN A 108 5.57 7.79 8.78
C ASN A 108 5.58 9.32 8.79
N ALA A 109 4.94 9.92 9.80
CA ALA A 109 4.89 11.36 9.99
C ALA A 109 5.26 11.71 11.43
N ASN A 110 6.27 12.57 11.60
CA ASN A 110 6.68 13.09 12.90
C ASN A 110 5.92 14.38 13.27
N ASP A 111 6.27 15.01 14.39
CA ASP A 111 5.59 16.21 14.88
C ASP A 111 6.03 17.52 14.22
N SER A 112 6.97 17.47 13.28
CA SER A 112 7.41 18.63 12.51
C SER A 112 6.24 19.28 11.78
N GLN A 113 6.33 20.59 11.64
CA GLN A 113 5.43 21.40 10.81
C GLN A 113 6.12 21.82 9.50
N ASP A 114 7.38 21.42 9.30
CA ASP A 114 8.09 21.67 8.06
C ASP A 114 7.53 20.79 6.94
N GLN A 115 7.26 21.40 5.78
CA GLN A 115 6.64 20.72 4.64
C GLN A 115 7.43 19.49 4.18
N TYR A 116 8.77 19.55 4.25
CA TYR A 116 9.67 18.52 3.73
C TYR A 116 10.27 17.62 4.82
N GLY A 117 10.26 18.08 6.07
CA GLY A 117 10.81 17.36 7.21
C GLY A 117 9.82 16.50 7.99
N LYS A 118 8.51 16.55 7.66
CA LYS A 118 7.49 15.80 8.40
C LYS A 118 7.44 14.31 8.03
N LEU A 119 7.62 13.99 6.75
CA LEU A 119 7.39 12.65 6.21
C LEU A 119 8.68 11.84 6.13
N SER A 120 8.56 10.53 6.36
CA SER A 120 9.62 9.52 6.14
C SER A 120 9.04 8.31 5.42
N LEU A 121 9.83 7.68 4.53
CA LEU A 121 9.41 6.56 3.69
C LEU A 121 10.35 5.39 3.89
N THR A 122 9.78 4.20 4.06
CA THR A 122 10.49 2.93 4.02
C THR A 122 9.81 2.02 3.02
N LEU A 123 10.58 1.36 2.15
CA LEU A 123 10.06 0.29 1.30
C LEU A 123 10.11 -1.04 2.05
N ARG A 124 9.02 -1.81 1.97
CA ARG A 124 8.99 -3.24 2.32
C ARG A 124 8.58 -4.05 1.09
N ASN A 125 9.20 -5.21 0.90
CA ASN A 125 8.76 -6.24 -0.04
C ASN A 125 7.85 -7.21 0.72
N ASP A 126 6.70 -7.55 0.15
CA ASP A 126 5.62 -8.32 0.81
C ASP A 126 5.60 -9.80 0.43
#